data_AF-A0A432SZ91-F1
#
_entry.id   AF-A0A432SZ91-F1
#
_cell.length_a   1.000
_cell.length_b   1.000
_cell.length_c   1.000
_cell.angle_alpha   90.00
_cell.angle_beta   90.00
_cell.angle_gamma   90.00
#
_symmetry.space_group_name_H-M   'P 1'
#
loop_
_entity.id
_entity.type
_entity.pdbx_description
1 polymer ?
#
loop_
_entity_poly.entity_id
_entity_poly.type
_entity_poly.pdbx_seq_one_letter_code
_entity_poly.pdbx_strand_id
1 'polypeptide(L)'
;MIITIEDKEFETKEIKQLYPAAIIETGYKDETTQVSLEWIEVEAKGKEIKIVGYGIFVHLDNEEKHTFVFDTKEEMDSVAKQIAKQLV
;
A
#
# COMPACT_ATOMS: atom_id res chain seq x y z
N MET A 1 -9.47 6.98 -17.72
CA MET A 1 -9.19 8.06 -16.77
C MET A 1 -7.82 7.79 -16.23
N ILE A 2 -6.99 8.82 -16.10
CA ILE A 2 -5.60 8.65 -15.67
C ILE A 2 -5.51 9.21 -14.26
N ILE A 3 -4.86 8.46 -13.37
CA ILE A 3 -4.47 8.93 -12.04
C ILE A 3 -2.95 8.99 -11.96
N THR A 4 -2.46 9.92 -11.16
CA THR A 4 -1.04 10.08 -10.87
C THR A 4 -0.77 9.69 -9.43
N ILE A 5 0.23 8.84 -9.23
CA ILE A 5 0.74 8.42 -7.92
C ILE A 5 2.23 8.74 -7.92
N GLU A 6 2.66 9.65 -7.04
CA GLU A 6 4.00 10.25 -7.08
C GLU A 6 4.30 10.80 -8.49
N ASP A 7 5.33 10.29 -9.17
CA ASP A 7 5.74 10.69 -10.53
C ASP A 7 5.27 9.70 -11.61
N LYS A 8 4.32 8.80 -11.31
CA LYS A 8 3.82 7.77 -12.24
C LYS A 8 2.35 7.94 -12.57
N GLU A 9 2.02 7.72 -13.83
CA GLU A 9 0.66 7.78 -14.36
C GLU A 9 0.11 6.38 -14.59
N PHE A 10 -1.16 6.17 -14.26
CA PHE A 10 -1.86 4.90 -14.42
C PHE A 10 -3.23 5.12 -15.05
N GLU A 11 -3.56 4.34 -16.08
CA GLU A 11 -4.94 4.28 -16.56
C GLU A 11 -5.79 3.48 -15.59
N THR A 12 -6.81 4.10 -15.01
CA THR A 12 -7.70 3.45 -14.01
C THR A 12 -8.41 2.21 -14.54
N LYS A 13 -8.54 2.08 -15.87
CA LYS A 13 -9.12 0.90 -16.51
C LYS A 13 -8.20 -0.30 -16.53
N GLU A 14 -6.89 -0.08 -16.44
CA GLU A 14 -5.87 -1.12 -16.39
C GLU A 14 -5.53 -1.51 -14.95
N ILE A 15 -6.02 -0.76 -13.97
CA ILE A 15 -5.83 -1.04 -12.54
C ILE A 15 -6.84 -2.11 -12.12
N LYS A 16 -6.32 -3.31 -11.87
CA LYS A 16 -7.05 -4.42 -11.28
C LYS A 16 -7.33 -4.20 -9.80
N GLN A 17 -6.31 -3.73 -9.06
CA GLN A 17 -6.42 -3.44 -7.63
C GLN A 17 -5.54 -2.24 -7.26
N LEU A 18 -6.06 -1.40 -6.38
CA LEU A 18 -5.35 -0.27 -5.78
C LEU A 18 -5.69 -0.23 -4.30
N TYR A 19 -4.71 -0.46 -3.43
CA TYR A 19 -4.96 -0.51 -1.99
C TYR A 19 -3.75 -0.06 -1.16
N PRO A 20 -3.98 0.62 -0.03
CA PRO A 20 -2.95 0.84 0.98
C PRO A 20 -2.79 -0.41 1.88
N ALA A 21 -1.56 -0.74 2.25
CA ALA A 21 -1.26 -1.80 3.21
C ALA A 21 0.02 -1.48 3.99
N ALA A 22 0.13 -2.05 5.18
CA ALA A 22 1.38 -2.02 5.94
C ALA A 22 2.27 -3.21 5.56
N ILE A 23 3.57 -2.99 5.64
CA ILE A 23 4.61 -3.97 5.35
C ILE A 23 5.18 -4.41 6.69
N ILE A 24 5.06 -5.69 6.99
CA ILE A 24 5.52 -6.27 8.26
C ILE A 24 6.57 -7.34 7.99
N GLU A 25 7.55 -7.47 8.90
CA GLU A 25 8.44 -8.62 8.91
C GLU A 25 7.76 -9.84 9.52
N THR A 26 7.85 -10.98 8.84
CA THR A 26 7.27 -12.25 9.30
C THR A 26 8.19 -13.05 10.22
N GLY A 27 9.41 -12.56 10.48
CA GLY A 27 10.38 -13.19 11.37
C GLY A 27 11.06 -14.45 10.80
N TYR A 28 10.77 -14.82 9.56
CA TYR A 28 11.44 -15.92 8.84
C TYR A 28 12.29 -15.33 7.70
N LYS A 29 13.61 -15.45 7.79
CA LYS A 29 14.57 -15.08 6.73
C LYS A 29 14.37 -13.68 6.10
N ASP A 30 14.05 -12.67 6.90
CA ASP A 30 13.83 -11.29 6.43
C ASP A 30 12.65 -11.15 5.44
N GLU A 31 11.72 -12.13 5.40
CA GLU A 31 10.56 -12.06 4.52
C GLU A 31 9.53 -11.04 5.03
N THR A 32 9.22 -10.07 4.18
CA THR A 32 8.19 -9.06 4.43
C THR A 32 6.86 -9.45 3.78
N THR A 33 5.75 -9.22 4.46
CA THR A 33 4.40 -9.41 3.90
C THR A 33 3.56 -8.14 3.99
N GLN A 34 2.55 -8.05 3.13
CA GLN A 34 1.59 -6.94 3.07
C GLN A 34 0.36 -7.31 3.90
N VAL A 35 0.00 -6.48 4.86
CA VAL A 35 -1.22 -6.66 5.68
C VAL A 35 -2.06 -5.39 5.67
N SER A 36 -3.38 -5.59 5.67
CA SER A 36 -4.33 -4.48 5.75
C SER A 36 -4.11 -3.70 7.05
N LEU A 37 -4.32 -2.38 7.00
CA LEU A 37 -4.16 -1.50 8.16
C LEU A 37 -5.11 -1.89 9.31
N GLU A 38 -6.35 -2.26 9.00
CA GLU A 38 -7.32 -2.74 9.99
C GLU A 38 -6.85 -4.00 10.70
N TRP A 39 -6.17 -4.90 9.98
CA TRP A 39 -5.63 -6.12 10.56
C TRP A 39 -4.56 -5.80 11.61
N ILE A 40 -3.70 -4.80 11.35
CA ILE A 40 -2.73 -4.34 12.36
C ILE A 40 -3.44 -3.82 13.61
N GLU A 41 -4.50 -3.03 13.46
CA GLU A 41 -5.19 -2.44 14.61
C GLU A 41 -5.88 -3.47 15.53
N VAL A 42 -6.26 -4.62 14.96
CA VAL A 42 -6.94 -5.71 15.68
C VAL A 42 -5.97 -6.79 16.16
N GLU A 43 -5.13 -7.33 15.29
CA GLU A 43 -4.30 -8.51 15.53
C GLU A 43 -2.90 -8.19 16.05
N ALA A 44 -2.36 -6.98 15.80
CA ALA A 44 -1.08 -6.58 16.39
C ALA A 44 -1.20 -6.27 17.89
N LYS A 45 -2.43 -6.07 18.42
CA LYS A 45 -2.67 -5.89 19.85
C LYS A 45 -2.35 -7.19 20.60
N GLY A 46 -1.11 -7.29 21.06
CA GLY A 46 -0.60 -8.44 21.83
C GLY A 46 0.38 -9.34 21.09
N LYS A 47 0.73 -9.02 19.83
CA LYS A 47 1.81 -9.69 19.08
C LYS A 47 2.93 -8.69 18.81
N GLU A 48 4.18 -9.10 19.00
CA GLU A 48 5.34 -8.31 18.58
C GLU A 48 5.45 -8.33 17.05
N ILE A 49 4.76 -7.41 16.39
CA ILE A 49 4.82 -7.24 14.93
C ILE A 49 5.75 -6.08 14.62
N LYS A 50 6.80 -6.36 13.85
CA LYS A 50 7.71 -5.32 13.36
C LYS A 50 7.20 -4.78 12.03
N ILE A 51 6.59 -3.60 12.10
CA ILE A 51 6.23 -2.82 10.92
C ILE A 51 7.53 -2.22 10.36
N VAL A 52 7.82 -2.51 9.10
CA VAL A 52 9.00 -2.00 8.39
C VAL A 52 8.66 -0.91 7.38
N GLY A 53 7.37 -0.69 7.12
CA GLY A 53 6.91 0.43 6.32
C GLY A 53 5.43 0.34 6.00
N TYR A 54 4.98 1.30 5.21
CA TYR A 54 3.63 1.39 4.68
C TYR A 54 3.71 1.52 3.16
N GLY A 55 2.69 1.10 2.43
CA GLY A 55 2.74 1.23 1.00
C GLY A 55 1.40 1.29 0.31
N ILE A 56 1.41 1.91 -0.87
CA ILE A 56 0.30 1.88 -1.83
C ILE A 56 0.68 0.89 -2.92
N PHE A 57 -0.19 -0.08 -3.15
CA PHE A 57 0.02 -1.18 -4.09
C PHE A 57 -0.93 -1.01 -5.25
N VAL A 58 -0.38 -0.97 -6.46
CA VAL A 58 -1.11 -0.93 -7.71
C VAL A 58 -0.85 -2.24 -8.43
N HIS A 59 -1.90 -3.03 -8.62
CA HIS A 59 -1.86 -4.22 -9.45
C HIS A 59 -2.58 -3.90 -10.76
N LEU A 60 -1.87 -4.07 -11.87
CA LEU A 60 -2.40 -3.89 -13.21
C LEU A 60 -2.94 -5.22 -13.77
N ASP A 61 -3.82 -5.13 -14.77
CA ASP A 61 -4.44 -6.30 -15.41
C ASP A 61 -3.43 -7.18 -16.17
N ASN A 62 -2.30 -6.61 -16.60
CA ASN A 62 -1.18 -7.29 -17.24
C ASN A 62 -0.24 -8.00 -16.23
N GLU A 63 -0.69 -8.22 -15.00
CA GLU A 63 0.09 -8.81 -13.89
C GLU A 63 1.26 -7.95 -13.39
N GLU A 64 1.43 -6.73 -13.91
CA GLU A 64 2.42 -5.78 -13.44
C GLU A 64 2.02 -5.21 -12.07
N LYS A 65 3.01 -5.03 -11.20
CA LYS A 65 2.82 -4.54 -9.84
C LYS A 65 3.72 -3.35 -9.59
N HIS A 66 3.13 -2.28 -9.07
CA HIS A 66 3.86 -1.14 -8.57
C HIS A 66 3.62 -0.98 -7.08
N THR A 67 4.69 -0.63 -6.38
CA THR A 67 4.67 -0.41 -4.94
C THR A 67 5.33 0.92 -4.66
N PHE A 68 4.62 1.74 -3.90
CA PHE A 68 5.11 3.01 -3.37
C PHE A 68 5.22 2.82 -1.87
N VAL A 69 6.45 2.79 -1.36
CA VAL A 69 6.74 2.55 0.06
C VAL A 69 6.99 3.89 0.76
N PHE A 70 6.47 4.00 1.98
CA PHE A 70 6.54 5.16 2.85
C PHE A 70 7.01 4.72 4.24
N ASP A 71 7.78 5.57 4.91
CA ASP A 71 8.27 5.32 6.26
C ASP A 71 7.13 5.37 7.28
N THR A 72 6.19 6.31 7.11
CA THR A 72 5.08 6.51 8.05
C THR A 72 3.70 6.27 7.42
N LYS A 73 2.74 5.86 8.26
CA LYS A 73 1.33 5.74 7.85
C LYS A 73 0.79 7.07 7.35
N GLU A 74 1.16 8.18 7.98
CA GLU A 74 0.66 9.52 7.64
C GLU A 74 1.07 9.96 6.24
N GLU A 75 2.30 9.67 5.83
CA GLU A 75 2.78 9.92 4.45
C GLU A 75 1.97 9.12 3.42
N MET A 76 1.83 7.81 3.65
CA MET A 76 1.02 6.94 2.82
C MET A 76 -0.44 7.42 2.76
N ASP A 77 -1.02 7.81 3.89
CA ASP A 77 -2.39 8.34 3.97
C ASP A 77 -2.55 9.65 3.19
N SER A 78 -1.54 10.52 3.21
CA SER A 78 -1.53 11.76 2.44
C SER A 78 -1.63 11.48 0.94
N VAL A 79 -0.80 10.56 0.44
CA VAL A 79 -0.81 10.16 -0.97
C VAL A 79 -2.11 9.46 -1.33
N ALA A 80 -2.60 8.54 -0.48
CA ALA A 80 -3.88 7.86 -0.69
C ALA A 80 -5.06 8.86 -0.80
N LYS A 81 -5.05 9.93 0.01
CA LYS A 81 -6.03 11.02 -0.10
C LYS A 81 -5.89 11.80 -1.40
N GLN A 82 -4.67 12.04 -1.89
CA GLN A 82 -4.46 12.70 -3.18
C GLN A 82 -4.98 11.84 -4.34
N ILE A 83 -4.76 10.54 -4.30
CA ILE A 83 -5.32 9.58 -5.27
C ILE A 83 -6.85 9.61 -5.21
N ALA A 84 -7.42 9.51 -4.01
CA ALA A 84 -8.87 9.49 -3.83
C ALA A 84 -9.52 10.74 -4.43
N LYS A 85 -8.93 11.93 -4.25
CA LYS A 85 -9.40 13.19 -4.86
C LYS A 85 -9.39 13.17 -6.38
N GLN A 86 -8.50 12.39 -7.01
CA GLN A 86 -8.45 12.27 -8.46
C GLN A 86 -9.56 11.38 -8.98
N LEU A 87 -10.02 10.39 -8.21
CA LEU A 87 -11.02 9.38 -8.60
C LEU A 87 -12.49 9.85 -8.50
N VAL A 88 -12.75 11.03 -7.93
CA VAL A 88 -14.10 11.61 -7.75
C VAL A 88 -14.51 12.49 -8.92
#